data_AF-A0A3L6FFR5-F1
#
_entry.id   AF-A0A3L6FFR5-F1
#
_cell.length_a   1.000
_cell.length_b   1.000
_cell.length_c   1.000
_cell.angle_alpha   90.00
_cell.angle_beta   90.00
_cell.angle_gamma   90.00
#
_symmetry.space_group_name_H-M   'P 1'
#
loop_
_entity.id
_entity.type
_entity.pdbx_description
1 polymer ?
#
loop_
_entity_poly.entity_id
_entity_poly.type
_entity_poly.pdbx_seq_one_letter_code
_entity_poly.pdbx_strand_id
1 'polypeptide(L)'
;MEAVRAAAVDWGVMHIAGHGIPAELMDRLRVAGTTFFALPVQDKEAYANDPAAGHLQGYSSRLAANAYGQREWEDYLFHLVHPDGLADHALWPAYPPDYIAATHGFGRRTRELASTLLAILSMGLVNTRDRGNQKRWNAARCIGEEEQRRGVCVSDFRLISCDSFPITRWAPYIHLLDQPTTHALAKPQ
;
A
#
# COMPACT_ATOMS: atom_id res chain seq x y z
N MET A 1 -12.21 12.86 -8.67
CA MET A 1 -10.98 13.35 -9.34
C MET A 1 -10.44 14.58 -8.63
N GLU A 2 -11.16 15.72 -8.61
CA GLU A 2 -10.63 16.94 -7.96
C GLU A 2 -10.34 16.78 -6.47
N ALA A 3 -11.19 16.05 -5.73
CA ALA A 3 -10.95 15.76 -4.32
C ALA A 3 -9.62 15.02 -4.06
N VAL A 4 -9.21 14.10 -4.95
CA VAL A 4 -7.93 13.39 -4.86
C VAL A 4 -6.78 14.37 -5.08
N ARG A 5 -6.88 15.25 -6.06
CA ARG A 5 -5.88 16.29 -6.34
C ARG A 5 -5.74 17.25 -5.17
N ALA A 6 -6.85 17.79 -4.67
CA ALA A 6 -6.85 18.72 -3.54
C ALA A 6 -6.24 18.07 -2.29
N ALA A 7 -6.66 16.84 -1.95
CA ALA A 7 -6.09 16.12 -0.82
C ALA A 7 -4.57 15.85 -0.98
N ALA A 8 -4.12 15.52 -2.20
CA ALA A 8 -2.70 15.33 -2.47
C ALA A 8 -1.86 16.61 -2.30
N VAL A 9 -2.40 17.77 -2.68
CA VAL A 9 -1.72 19.07 -2.54
C VAL A 9 -1.75 19.56 -1.09
N ASP A 10 -2.92 19.50 -0.46
CA ASP A 10 -3.14 20.10 0.85
C ASP A 10 -2.59 19.24 1.99
N TRP A 11 -2.64 17.90 1.85
CA TRP A 11 -2.32 16.96 2.93
C TRP A 11 -1.23 15.95 2.56
N GLY A 12 -1.07 15.60 1.28
CA GLY A 12 -0.15 14.54 0.85
C GLY A 12 -0.60 13.11 1.20
N VAL A 13 -1.76 12.95 1.87
CA VAL A 13 -2.33 11.66 2.27
C VAL A 13 -3.86 11.72 2.23
N MET A 14 -4.51 10.58 1.95
CA MET A 14 -5.97 10.49 1.92
C MET A 14 -6.47 9.06 2.20
N HIS A 15 -7.70 8.94 2.70
CA HIS A 15 -8.44 7.68 2.72
C HIS A 15 -9.31 7.56 1.47
N ILE A 16 -9.26 6.40 0.82
CA ILE A 16 -10.03 6.13 -0.40
C ILE A 16 -11.16 5.16 -0.05
N ALA A 17 -12.38 5.66 0.04
CA ALA A 17 -13.57 4.82 0.16
C ALA A 17 -14.05 4.36 -1.23
N GLY A 18 -14.74 3.22 -1.29
CA GLY A 18 -15.30 2.71 -2.56
C GLY A 18 -14.26 2.37 -3.62
N HIS A 19 -13.04 1.98 -3.21
CA HIS A 19 -11.90 1.70 -4.08
C HIS A 19 -12.03 0.46 -4.99
N GLY A 20 -13.12 -0.32 -4.85
CA GLY A 20 -13.39 -1.49 -5.71
C GLY A 20 -12.62 -2.78 -5.36
N ILE A 21 -11.64 -2.73 -4.45
CA ILE A 21 -11.06 -3.93 -3.82
C ILE A 21 -12.13 -4.63 -2.96
N PRO A 22 -12.43 -5.93 -3.20
CA PRO A 22 -13.42 -6.67 -2.40
C PRO A 22 -13.05 -6.72 -0.92
N ALA A 23 -14.02 -6.54 -0.04
CA ALA A 23 -13.80 -6.56 1.41
C ALA A 23 -13.28 -7.92 1.88
N GLU A 24 -13.85 -8.99 1.32
CA GLU A 24 -13.50 -10.38 1.63
C GLU A 24 -12.04 -10.68 1.27
N LEU A 25 -11.51 -10.06 0.21
CA LEU A 25 -10.11 -10.21 -0.17
C LEU A 25 -9.18 -9.53 0.83
N MET A 26 -9.53 -8.32 1.28
CA MET A 26 -8.74 -7.61 2.29
C MET A 26 -8.78 -8.35 3.64
N ASP A 27 -9.92 -8.93 4.00
CA ASP A 27 -10.05 -9.69 5.25
C ASP A 27 -9.24 -10.99 5.21
N ARG A 28 -9.25 -11.72 4.10
CA ARG A 28 -8.37 -12.88 3.91
C ARG A 28 -6.90 -12.51 4.01
N LEU A 29 -6.49 -11.39 3.41
CA LEU A 29 -5.11 -10.91 3.52
C LEU A 29 -4.74 -10.58 4.97
N ARG A 30 -5.63 -9.89 5.70
CA ARG A 30 -5.45 -9.57 7.13
C ARG A 30 -5.30 -10.85 7.94
N VAL A 31 -6.22 -11.80 7.80
CA VAL A 31 -6.19 -13.10 8.49
C VAL A 31 -4.92 -13.86 8.15
N ALA A 32 -4.50 -13.89 6.89
CA ALA A 32 -3.28 -14.58 6.48
C ALA A 32 -2.03 -13.95 7.12
N GLY A 33 -1.96 -12.61 7.15
CA GLY A 33 -0.88 -11.87 7.78
C GLY A 33 -0.83 -12.09 9.29
N THR A 34 -1.95 -11.90 10.00
CA THR A 34 -2.00 -12.09 11.46
C THR A 34 -1.68 -13.53 11.86
N THR A 35 -2.15 -14.51 11.08
CA THR A 35 -1.84 -15.93 11.31
C THR A 35 -0.35 -16.21 11.14
N PHE A 36 0.30 -15.64 10.12
CA PHE A 36 1.75 -15.76 9.95
C PHE A 36 2.51 -15.15 11.15
N PHE A 37 2.14 -13.94 11.58
CA PHE A 37 2.84 -13.29 12.70
C PHE A 37 2.58 -13.95 14.06
N ALA A 38 1.48 -14.68 14.21
CA ALA A 38 1.18 -15.50 15.38
C ALA A 38 2.02 -16.79 15.47
N LEU A 39 2.75 -17.16 14.42
CA LEU A 39 3.66 -18.30 14.45
C LEU A 39 4.81 -18.08 15.46
N PRO A 40 5.38 -19.18 15.99
CA PRO A 40 6.65 -19.14 16.72
C PRO A 40 7.74 -18.39 15.94
N VAL A 41 8.64 -17.73 16.67
CA VAL A 41 9.74 -16.96 16.06
C VAL A 41 10.59 -17.83 15.15
N GLN A 42 10.83 -19.09 15.53
CA GLN A 42 11.64 -20.04 14.76
C GLN A 42 11.05 -20.31 13.37
N ASP A 43 9.73 -20.40 13.27
CA ASP A 43 9.03 -20.64 12.00
C ASP A 43 9.05 -19.38 11.12
N LYS A 44 9.04 -18.18 11.73
CA LYS A 44 9.16 -16.92 11.01
C LYS A 44 10.59 -16.66 10.54
N GLU A 45 11.59 -17.03 11.35
CA GLU A 45 13.02 -16.93 11.02
C GLU A 45 13.42 -17.83 9.84
N ALA A 46 12.63 -18.86 9.50
CA ALA A 46 12.80 -19.61 8.26
C ALA A 46 12.65 -18.73 6.99
N TYR A 47 12.00 -17.57 7.12
CA TYR A 47 11.84 -16.57 6.05
C TYR A 47 12.74 -15.36 6.25
N ALA A 48 13.75 -15.42 7.14
CA ALA A 48 14.55 -14.25 7.48
C ALA A 48 15.25 -13.60 6.27
N ASN A 49 15.27 -12.28 6.24
CA ASN A 49 16.06 -11.54 5.27
C ASN A 49 17.56 -11.56 5.63
N ASP A 50 18.41 -11.27 4.64
CA ASP A 50 19.85 -11.10 4.83
C ASP A 50 20.35 -9.85 4.09
N PRO A 51 20.24 -8.66 4.73
CA PRO A 51 20.72 -7.42 4.15
C PRO A 51 22.23 -7.41 3.89
N ALA A 52 23.03 -8.20 4.63
CA ALA A 52 24.47 -8.26 4.45
C ALA A 52 24.85 -9.01 3.16
N ALA A 53 24.07 -10.02 2.77
CA ALA A 53 24.16 -10.69 1.48
C ALA A 53 23.38 -9.99 0.35
N GLY A 54 22.71 -8.87 0.63
CA GLY A 54 21.87 -8.14 -0.34
C GLY A 54 20.46 -8.73 -0.53
N HIS A 55 20.05 -9.69 0.29
CA HIS A 55 18.71 -10.25 0.29
C HIS A 55 17.79 -9.40 1.19
N LEU A 56 17.16 -8.39 0.61
CA LEU A 56 16.31 -7.44 1.35
C LEU A 56 14.90 -7.99 1.66
N GLN A 57 14.45 -8.98 0.89
CA GLN A 57 13.16 -9.64 1.07
C GLN A 57 13.23 -10.69 2.18
N GLY A 58 12.13 -10.86 2.91
CA GLY A 58 11.99 -11.77 4.02
C GLY A 58 11.48 -11.11 5.30
N TYR A 59 11.39 -11.93 6.33
CA TYR A 59 11.05 -11.56 7.70
C TYR A 59 12.23 -10.88 8.39
N SER A 60 11.95 -9.87 9.21
CA SER A 60 12.94 -9.26 10.08
C SER A 60 12.28 -8.51 11.23
N SER A 61 13.00 -8.44 12.35
CA SER A 61 12.67 -7.61 13.52
C SER A 61 13.60 -6.39 13.65
N ARG A 62 14.44 -6.16 12.63
CA ARG A 62 15.55 -5.21 12.69
C ARG A 62 15.59 -4.34 11.45
N LEU A 63 14.76 -3.30 11.43
CA LEU A 63 15.05 -2.19 10.52
C LEU A 63 16.38 -1.52 10.85
N ALA A 64 16.94 -0.86 9.84
CA ALA A 64 18.13 -0.03 9.99
C ALA A 64 17.91 0.98 11.12
N ALA A 65 18.90 1.09 12.00
CA ALA A 65 18.85 2.08 13.06
C ALA A 65 18.92 3.48 12.45
N ASN A 66 18.19 4.44 13.04
CA ASN A 66 18.32 5.84 12.64
C ASN A 66 19.71 6.39 13.00
N ALA A 67 19.98 7.65 12.62
CA ALA A 67 21.27 8.30 12.90
C ALA A 67 21.66 8.33 14.40
N TYR A 68 20.69 8.09 15.30
CA TYR A 68 20.87 8.04 16.74
C TYR A 68 20.94 6.61 17.30
N GLY A 69 20.98 5.59 16.45
CA GLY A 69 21.01 4.18 16.85
C GLY A 69 19.67 3.64 17.34
N GLN A 70 18.56 4.39 17.22
CA GLN A 70 17.24 3.94 17.63
C GLN A 70 16.64 3.00 16.59
N ARG A 71 15.87 2.03 17.07
CA ARG A 71 15.16 1.03 16.26
C ARG A 71 13.67 1.19 16.48
N GLU A 72 12.91 0.94 15.42
CA GLU A 72 11.46 0.86 15.50
C GLU A 72 11.04 -0.41 16.23
N TRP A 73 9.92 -0.33 16.96
CA TRP A 73 9.27 -1.48 17.56
C TRP A 73 8.34 -2.11 16.52
N GLU A 74 8.92 -2.75 15.51
CA GLU A 74 8.17 -3.46 14.50
C GLU A 74 8.90 -4.70 13.99
N ASP A 75 8.14 -5.77 13.82
CA ASP A 75 8.53 -6.90 12.99
C ASP A 75 7.86 -6.73 11.62
N TYR A 76 8.54 -7.12 10.55
CA TYR A 76 8.01 -7.01 9.20
C TYR A 76 8.32 -8.25 8.36
N LEU A 77 7.51 -8.45 7.33
CA LEU A 77 7.75 -9.38 6.24
C LEU A 77 7.67 -8.56 4.95
N PHE A 78 8.78 -8.47 4.23
CA PHE A 78 8.89 -7.68 3.00
C PHE A 78 9.13 -8.60 1.80
N HIS A 79 8.30 -8.49 0.77
CA HIS A 79 8.54 -9.15 -0.51
C HIS A 79 7.86 -8.40 -1.65
N LEU A 80 8.33 -8.65 -2.86
CA LEU A 80 7.77 -8.10 -4.08
C LEU A 80 6.45 -8.81 -4.40
N VAL A 81 5.39 -8.03 -4.54
CA VAL A 81 4.05 -8.54 -4.89
C VAL A 81 3.70 -8.30 -6.37
N HIS A 82 4.29 -7.30 -7.02
CA HIS A 82 4.02 -6.97 -8.41
C HIS A 82 5.23 -6.31 -9.10
N PRO A 83 5.54 -6.62 -10.37
CA PRO A 83 4.87 -7.58 -11.23
C PRO A 83 5.14 -9.02 -10.81
N ASP A 84 4.14 -9.88 -11.02
CA ASP A 84 4.15 -11.25 -10.52
C ASP A 84 5.32 -12.09 -11.04
N GLY A 85 5.65 -11.95 -12.34
CA GLY A 85 6.77 -12.66 -12.95
C GLY A 85 8.16 -12.26 -12.44
N LEU A 86 8.26 -11.22 -11.61
CA LEU A 86 9.50 -10.85 -10.92
C LEU A 86 9.48 -11.22 -9.42
N ALA A 87 8.32 -11.63 -8.89
CA ALA A 87 8.19 -12.02 -7.50
C ALA A 87 8.85 -13.39 -7.26
N ASP A 88 9.72 -13.46 -6.26
CA ASP A 88 10.27 -14.74 -5.82
C ASP A 88 9.32 -15.37 -4.80
N HIS A 89 8.43 -16.23 -5.30
CA HIS A 89 7.44 -16.92 -4.46
C HIS A 89 8.06 -17.91 -3.46
N ALA A 90 9.33 -18.29 -3.61
CA ALA A 90 10.01 -19.11 -2.60
C ALA A 90 10.21 -18.34 -1.28
N LEU A 91 10.20 -17.01 -1.33
CA LEU A 91 10.30 -16.13 -0.16
C LEU A 91 8.95 -15.86 0.51
N TRP A 92 7.85 -16.34 -0.07
CA TRP A 92 6.51 -16.12 0.46
C TRP A 92 6.14 -17.22 1.47
N PRO A 93 5.48 -16.87 2.59
CA PRO A 93 4.98 -17.85 3.54
C PRO A 93 4.13 -18.95 2.90
N ALA A 94 4.55 -20.20 3.06
CA ALA A 94 3.76 -21.37 2.68
C ALA A 94 2.59 -21.63 3.67
N TYR A 95 2.73 -21.15 4.90
CA TYR A 95 1.68 -21.16 5.92
C TYR A 95 1.40 -19.72 6.39
N PRO A 96 0.13 -19.30 6.49
CA PRO A 96 -1.09 -20.08 6.22
C PRO A 96 -1.32 -20.36 4.73
N PRO A 97 -2.06 -21.42 4.36
CA PRO A 97 -2.23 -21.84 2.96
C PRO A 97 -2.84 -20.76 2.03
N ASP A 98 -3.64 -19.84 2.58
CA ASP A 98 -4.28 -18.76 1.81
C ASP A 98 -3.38 -17.54 1.62
N TYR A 99 -2.17 -17.51 2.22
CA TYR A 99 -1.27 -16.35 2.17
C TYR A 99 -0.95 -15.95 0.73
N ILE A 100 -0.52 -16.91 -0.08
CA ILE A 100 -0.12 -16.67 -1.46
C ILE A 100 -1.33 -16.17 -2.27
N ALA A 101 -2.45 -16.91 -2.23
CA ALA A 101 -3.65 -16.57 -3.00
C ALA A 101 -4.23 -15.19 -2.61
N ALA A 102 -4.30 -14.87 -1.32
CA ALA A 102 -4.78 -13.58 -0.83
C ALA A 102 -3.85 -12.43 -1.25
N THR A 103 -2.53 -12.61 -1.08
CA THR A 103 -1.52 -11.60 -1.43
C THR A 103 -1.50 -11.32 -2.93
N HIS A 104 -1.55 -12.37 -3.77
CA HIS A 104 -1.69 -12.27 -5.22
C HIS A 104 -2.94 -11.50 -5.64
N GLY A 105 -4.09 -11.91 -5.09
CA GLY A 105 -5.36 -11.27 -5.37
C GLY A 105 -5.33 -9.78 -5.03
N PHE A 106 -4.82 -9.45 -3.84
CA PHE A 106 -4.71 -8.08 -3.37
C PHE A 106 -3.73 -7.27 -4.23
N GLY A 107 -2.55 -7.80 -4.52
CA GLY A 107 -1.53 -7.17 -5.35
C GLY A 107 -2.06 -6.69 -6.70
N ARG A 108 -2.82 -7.54 -7.40
CA ARG A 108 -3.44 -7.18 -8.70
C ARG A 108 -4.42 -6.02 -8.56
N ARG A 109 -5.34 -6.09 -7.60
CA ARG A 109 -6.36 -5.04 -7.37
C ARG A 109 -5.72 -3.72 -6.96
N THR A 110 -4.69 -3.79 -6.12
CA THR A 110 -3.92 -2.63 -5.67
C THR A 110 -3.15 -1.98 -6.82
N ARG A 111 -2.58 -2.76 -7.74
CA ARG A 111 -1.93 -2.25 -8.96
C ARG A 111 -2.91 -1.48 -9.86
N GLU A 112 -4.13 -2.00 -10.03
CA GLU A 112 -5.21 -1.34 -10.79
C GLU A 112 -5.63 -0.01 -10.15
N LEU A 113 -5.80 0.00 -8.82
CA LEU A 113 -6.11 1.20 -8.06
C LEU A 113 -4.99 2.24 -8.17
N ALA A 114 -3.73 1.83 -8.00
CA ALA A 114 -2.57 2.69 -8.13
C ALA A 114 -2.46 3.32 -9.53
N SER A 115 -2.66 2.52 -10.60
CA SER A 115 -2.78 3.02 -11.98
C SER A 115 -3.82 4.12 -12.11
N THR A 116 -5.01 3.88 -11.55
CA THR A 116 -6.11 4.84 -11.60
C THR A 116 -5.69 6.14 -10.91
N LEU A 117 -5.21 6.08 -9.67
CA LEU A 117 -4.80 7.25 -8.90
C LEU A 117 -3.68 8.05 -9.57
N LEU A 118 -2.65 7.37 -10.09
CA LEU A 118 -1.56 8.02 -10.81
C LEU A 118 -2.04 8.74 -12.07
N ALA A 119 -3.01 8.19 -12.78
CA ALA A 119 -3.64 8.88 -13.91
C ALA A 119 -4.39 10.14 -13.46
N ILE A 120 -5.14 10.09 -12.35
CA ILE A 120 -5.79 11.29 -11.77
C ILE A 120 -4.76 12.38 -11.45
N LEU A 121 -3.71 12.00 -10.73
CA LEU A 121 -2.68 12.92 -10.27
C LEU A 121 -1.89 13.51 -11.45
N SER A 122 -1.57 12.70 -12.45
CA SER A 122 -0.89 13.14 -13.67
C SER A 122 -1.72 14.17 -14.44
N MET A 123 -3.04 13.98 -14.57
CA MET A 123 -3.91 14.99 -15.17
C MET A 123 -3.92 16.31 -14.37
N GLY A 124 -3.75 16.24 -13.05
CA GLY A 124 -3.67 17.43 -12.18
C GLY A 124 -2.34 18.18 -12.24
N LEU A 125 -1.26 17.51 -12.69
CA LEU A 125 0.08 18.06 -12.83
C LEU A 125 0.33 18.68 -14.22
N VAL A 126 -0.31 18.14 -15.26
CA VAL A 126 -0.16 18.67 -16.62
C VAL A 126 -0.92 20.00 -16.75
N ASN A 127 -0.15 21.08 -16.92
CA ASN A 127 -0.67 22.44 -17.07
C ASN A 127 -1.43 22.58 -18.40
N THR A 128 -2.75 22.74 -18.37
CA THR A 128 -3.61 22.81 -19.58
C THR A 128 -3.42 24.07 -20.44
N ARG A 129 -2.40 24.89 -20.14
CA ARG A 129 -2.00 26.10 -20.89
C ARG A 129 -1.12 25.81 -22.09
N ASP A 130 -0.53 24.61 -22.21
CA ASP A 130 0.34 24.24 -23.34
C ASP A 130 -0.39 23.41 -24.42
N ARG A 131 -1.68 23.72 -24.63
CA ARG A 131 -2.59 23.02 -25.55
C ARG A 131 -2.22 23.12 -27.04
N GLY A 132 -1.18 23.88 -27.39
CA GLY A 132 -0.74 24.10 -28.77
C GLY A 132 0.04 22.95 -29.41
N ASN A 133 0.54 22.00 -28.61
CA ASN A 133 1.35 20.88 -29.11
C ASN A 133 0.75 19.53 -28.66
N GLN A 134 -0.51 19.32 -29.03
CA GLN A 134 -1.30 18.15 -28.67
C GLN A 134 -0.78 16.87 -29.39
N LYS A 135 0.33 16.30 -28.91
CA LYS A 135 0.53 14.85 -29.04
C LYS A 135 -0.39 14.21 -28.02
N ARG A 136 -1.52 13.72 -28.51
CA ARG A 136 -2.59 13.03 -27.78
C ARG A 136 -1.99 12.01 -26.79
N TRP A 137 -1.99 12.36 -25.51
CA TRP A 137 -1.75 11.42 -24.42
C TRP A 137 -2.90 10.41 -24.42
N ASN A 138 -2.67 9.23 -24.99
CA ASN A 138 -3.55 8.08 -24.79
C ASN A 138 -3.10 7.41 -23.50
N ALA A 139 -3.83 7.64 -22.40
CA ALA A 139 -3.57 6.99 -21.11
C ALA A 139 -3.46 5.45 -21.25
N ALA A 140 -4.19 4.86 -22.20
CA ALA A 140 -4.16 3.43 -22.51
C ALA A 140 -2.82 2.91 -23.09
N ARG A 141 -1.95 3.77 -23.67
CA ARG A 141 -0.73 3.31 -24.36
C ARG A 141 0.47 3.13 -23.43
N CYS A 142 0.53 3.86 -22.31
CA CYS A 142 1.59 3.69 -21.31
C CYS A 142 1.43 2.41 -20.48
N ILE A 143 0.22 1.83 -20.47
CA ILE A 143 -0.13 0.68 -19.62
C ILE A 143 0.14 -0.68 -20.30
N GLY A 144 0.53 -0.68 -21.58
CA GLY A 144 0.43 -1.86 -22.45
C GLY A 144 1.69 -2.68 -22.69
N GLU A 145 2.84 -2.10 -23.04
CA GLU A 145 3.89 -2.92 -23.71
C GLU A 145 5.35 -2.61 -23.33
N GLU A 146 5.64 -1.52 -22.60
CA GLU A 146 7.04 -1.09 -22.38
C GLU A 146 7.50 -1.15 -20.92
N GLU A 147 6.57 -1.28 -19.96
CA GLU A 147 6.83 -1.33 -18.51
C GLU A 147 7.10 -2.75 -17.98
N GLN A 148 7.32 -3.73 -18.86
CA GLN A 148 7.91 -5.03 -18.47
C GLN A 148 9.45 -4.98 -18.44
N ARG A 149 10.06 -3.90 -18.94
CA ARG A 149 11.53 -3.81 -19.13
C ARG A 149 12.24 -2.83 -18.20
N ARG A 150 11.50 -1.98 -17.48
CA ARG A 150 12.06 -0.97 -16.58
C ARG A 150 11.26 -1.00 -15.28
N GLY A 151 11.86 -1.60 -14.25
CA GLY A 151 11.27 -1.74 -12.92
C GLY A 151 11.03 -0.38 -12.26
N VAL A 152 9.89 0.24 -12.54
CA VAL A 152 9.34 1.31 -11.71
C VAL A 152 8.58 0.63 -10.58
N CYS A 153 9.24 0.51 -9.43
CA CYS A 153 8.62 0.05 -8.19
C CYS A 153 7.55 1.06 -7.75
N VAL A 154 6.28 0.68 -7.88
CA VAL A 154 5.21 1.24 -7.04
C VAL A 154 4.67 0.07 -6.21
N SER A 155 5.41 -0.31 -5.17
CA SER A 155 4.92 -1.29 -4.18
C SER A 155 5.66 -1.17 -2.84
N ASP A 156 5.52 -0.02 -2.17
CA ASP A 156 5.67 0.00 -0.71
C ASP A 156 4.29 -0.27 -0.08
N PHE A 157 3.86 -1.54 -0.13
CA PHE A 157 2.77 -2.02 0.74
C PHE A 157 3.39 -2.75 1.91
N ARG A 158 3.61 -2.03 3.01
CA ARG A 158 3.89 -2.66 4.31
C ARG A 158 2.58 -3.28 4.82
N LEU A 159 2.56 -4.60 4.97
CA LEU A 159 1.57 -5.26 5.83
C LEU A 159 1.94 -4.93 7.28
N ILE A 160 1.45 -3.81 7.79
CA ILE A 160 1.60 -3.43 9.20
C ILE A 160 0.54 -4.20 9.99
N SER A 161 0.97 -5.21 10.75
CA SER A 161 0.16 -5.77 11.83
C SER A 161 0.07 -4.73 12.94
N CYS A 162 -0.96 -3.90 12.93
CA CYS A 162 -1.19 -2.88 13.93
C CYS A 162 -1.93 -3.49 15.14
N ASP A 163 -1.25 -4.34 15.92
CA ASP A 163 -1.77 -4.87 17.19
C ASP A 163 -1.27 -4.07 18.41
N SER A 164 -0.80 -2.83 18.22
CA SER A 164 -0.23 -2.05 19.33
C SER A 164 -0.42 -0.55 19.16
N PHE A 165 -1.67 -0.10 19.04
CA PHE A 165 -2.06 1.25 19.46
C PHE A 165 -3.39 1.17 20.23
N PRO A 166 -3.47 1.66 21.47
CA PRO A 166 -4.75 1.71 22.18
C PRO A 166 -5.72 2.62 21.41
N ILE A 167 -6.90 2.10 21.13
CA ILE A 167 -8.06 2.74 20.50
C ILE A 167 -8.51 4.06 21.19
N THR A 168 -7.87 4.45 22.29
CA THR A 168 -8.28 5.59 23.12
C THR A 168 -7.85 6.97 22.63
N ARG A 169 -7.07 7.12 21.54
CA ARG A 169 -6.68 8.44 21.02
C ARG A 169 -7.42 8.94 19.77
N TRP A 170 -8.30 8.12 19.19
CA TRP A 170 -9.15 8.53 18.05
C TRP A 170 -10.66 8.23 18.27
N ALA A 171 -11.03 7.80 19.47
CA ALA A 171 -12.42 7.48 19.84
C ALA A 171 -13.44 8.65 19.82
N PRO A 172 -13.10 9.96 19.85
CA PRO A 172 -14.17 10.97 19.81
C PRO A 172 -14.73 11.23 18.40
N TYR A 173 -14.11 10.75 17.31
CA TYR A 173 -14.57 11.07 15.95
C TYR A 173 -15.44 10.01 15.26
N ILE A 174 -15.45 8.78 15.76
CA ILE A 174 -16.24 7.69 15.14
C ILE A 174 -17.71 7.74 15.57
N HIS A 175 -18.04 8.27 16.75
CA HIS A 175 -19.42 8.38 17.22
C HIS A 175 -20.19 9.60 16.70
N LEU A 176 -19.58 10.44 15.85
CA LEU A 176 -20.20 11.69 15.38
C LEU A 176 -20.59 11.70 13.89
N LEU A 177 -20.38 10.61 13.16
CA LEU A 177 -20.67 10.53 11.72
C LEU A 177 -21.90 9.69 11.35
N ASP A 178 -22.64 9.18 12.33
CA ASP A 178 -23.90 8.43 12.12
C ASP A 178 -25.15 9.26 12.49
N GLN A 179 -25.11 10.58 12.28
CA GLN A 179 -26.31 11.42 12.35
C GLN A 179 -26.44 12.24 11.05
N PRO A 180 -27.62 12.26 10.40
CA PRO A 180 -27.83 13.03 9.19
C PRO A 180 -28.11 14.48 9.59
N THR A 181 -27.09 15.33 9.62
CA THR A 181 -27.31 16.78 9.74
C THR A 181 -26.46 17.56 8.76
N THR A 182 -27.16 18.11 7.77
CA THR A 182 -26.85 19.37 7.10
C THR A 182 -26.28 20.39 8.09
N HIS A 183 -25.01 20.79 7.96
CA HIS A 183 -24.55 22.15 8.24
C HIS A 183 -23.11 22.33 7.72
N ALA A 184 -22.91 23.39 6.94
CA ALA A 184 -21.63 23.80 6.39
C ALA A 184 -20.65 24.21 7.50
N LEU A 185 -19.44 23.66 7.48
CA LEU A 185 -18.33 24.10 8.33
C LEU A 185 -17.47 25.12 7.57
N ALA A 186 -17.59 26.38 7.97
CA ALA A 186 -16.71 27.47 7.57
C ALA A 186 -15.32 27.31 8.25
N LYS A 187 -14.26 27.73 7.56
CA LYS A 187 -12.87 27.76 8.09
C LYS A 187 -12.70 28.90 9.11
N PRO A 188 -11.91 28.72 10.18
CA PRO A 188 -11.59 29.78 11.12
C PRO A 188 -10.56 30.77 10.54
N GLN A 189 -10.62 32.00 11.05
CA GLN A 189 -9.85 33.18 10.63
C GLN A 189 -8.40 33.14 11.12
#